data_AF-A0A938M8Z7-F1
#
_entry.id   AF-A0A938M8Z7-F1
#
_cell.length_a   1.000
_cell.length_b   1.000
_cell.length_c   1.000
_cell.angle_alpha   90.00
_cell.angle_beta   90.00
_cell.angle_gamma   90.00
#
_symmetry.space_group_name_H-M   'P 1'
#
loop_
_entity.id
_entity.type
_entity.pdbx_description
1 polymer ?
#
loop_
_entity_poly.entity_id
_entity_poly.type
_entity_poly.pdbx_seq_one_letter_code
_entity_poly.pdbx_strand_id
1 'polypeptide(L)'
;RYNVAQLQVALFDAVQMTVWATDDFKTLLRYAKLARLMHTLRRLPDGRYEIQVDGPSSVLRQTRRYGVWMAKFLPALLACKGWRMHARLQVRRGWYVALDLSPQDGYKSHLPSPAEFDSSLEEDFSKKWGDGKREGWSLIREGEILCHHQKVFVPDFAFRHDDGRTALLEIIGFWTPEYLEAKRQTLKLFPHQPILLAVAEGVARQATDWPPDVIRFKTALKVSDVLARLRACSGLPSQPDAPKNQVSV
;
A
#
# COMPACT_ATOMS: atom_id res chain seq x y z
N ARG A 1 -5.99 14.09 23.30
CA ARG A 1 -7.17 13.51 22.58
C ARG A 1 -7.97 14.60 21.86
N TYR A 2 -8.39 15.67 22.53
CA TYR A 2 -9.17 16.78 21.92
C TYR A 2 -8.51 17.40 20.66
N ASN A 3 -7.22 17.75 20.73
CA ASN A 3 -6.55 18.41 19.60
C ASN A 3 -6.37 17.48 18.38
N VAL A 4 -6.17 16.18 18.60
CA VAL A 4 -6.07 15.20 17.49
C VAL A 4 -7.40 15.07 16.78
N ALA A 5 -8.53 15.04 17.51
CA ALA A 5 -9.85 15.00 16.89
C ALA A 5 -10.12 16.25 16.03
N GLN A 6 -9.66 17.43 16.45
CA GLN A 6 -9.76 18.66 15.64
C GLN A 6 -8.94 18.57 14.35
N LEU A 7 -7.71 18.06 14.41
CA LEU A 7 -6.90 17.81 13.21
C LEU A 7 -7.57 16.80 12.28
N GLN A 8 -8.16 15.73 12.82
CA GLN A 8 -8.91 14.74 12.03
C GLN A 8 -10.12 15.38 11.34
N VAL A 9 -10.85 16.26 12.03
CA VAL A 9 -11.99 16.97 11.43
C VAL A 9 -11.52 17.91 10.31
N ALA A 10 -10.40 18.62 10.50
CA ALA A 10 -9.83 19.47 9.45
C ALA A 10 -9.46 18.67 8.19
N LEU A 11 -8.97 17.45 8.36
CA LEU A 11 -8.63 16.55 7.26
C LEU A 11 -9.85 16.03 6.48
N PHE A 12 -11.09 16.20 6.95
CA PHE A 12 -12.27 15.81 6.17
C PHE A 12 -12.41 16.58 4.86
N ASP A 13 -11.85 17.79 4.80
CA ASP A 13 -11.80 18.63 3.60
C ASP A 13 -10.49 18.46 2.81
N ALA A 14 -9.63 17.51 3.20
CA ALA A 14 -8.39 17.22 2.49
C ALA A 14 -8.66 16.65 1.10
N VAL A 15 -8.00 17.24 0.10
CA VAL A 15 -8.02 16.76 -1.29
C VAL A 15 -6.76 15.99 -1.64
N GLN A 16 -5.68 16.24 -0.91
CA GLN A 16 -4.37 15.63 -1.09
C GLN A 16 -3.61 15.64 0.23
N MET A 17 -2.85 14.58 0.48
CA MET A 17 -1.94 14.47 1.61
C MET A 17 -0.62 13.86 1.13
N THR A 18 0.49 14.51 1.44
CA THR A 18 1.84 14.00 1.18
C THR A 18 2.52 13.74 2.50
N VAL A 19 3.09 12.54 2.66
CA VAL A 19 3.88 12.16 3.83
C VAL A 19 5.30 11.84 3.38
N TRP A 20 6.28 12.48 3.99
CA TRP A 20 7.68 12.14 3.84
C TRP A 20 8.14 11.36 5.06
N ALA A 21 8.76 10.20 4.85
CA ALA A 21 9.24 9.30 5.88
C ALA A 21 10.76 9.08 5.75
N THR A 22 11.47 9.17 6.87
CA THR A 22 12.88 8.78 7.00
C THR A 22 13.03 7.41 7.66
N ASP A 23 12.25 7.13 8.70
CA ASP A 23 12.49 5.96 9.59
C ASP A 23 11.38 4.91 9.40
N ASP A 24 10.17 5.19 9.89
CA ASP A 24 9.06 4.23 9.99
C ASP A 24 8.28 4.06 8.67
N PHE A 25 8.96 4.11 7.52
CA PHE A 25 8.32 4.05 6.21
C PHE A 25 7.42 2.82 6.05
N LYS A 26 7.90 1.62 6.41
CA LYS A 26 7.10 0.38 6.29
C LYS A 26 5.83 0.46 7.14
N THR A 27 5.96 0.91 8.39
CA THR A 27 4.81 1.10 9.30
C THR A 27 3.82 2.13 8.76
N LEU A 28 4.30 3.23 8.19
CA LEU A 28 3.45 4.26 7.58
C LEU A 28 2.72 3.73 6.35
N LEU A 29 3.42 3.03 5.47
CA LEU A 29 2.84 2.37 4.32
C LEU A 29 1.76 1.36 4.75
N ARG A 30 2.05 0.55 5.77
CA ARG A 30 1.12 -0.38 6.38
C ARG A 30 -0.18 0.29 6.80
N TYR A 31 -0.06 1.41 7.52
CA TYR A 31 -1.21 2.18 7.94
C TYR A 31 -1.95 2.85 6.78
N ALA A 32 -1.26 3.26 5.72
CA ALA A 32 -1.89 3.77 4.51
C ALA A 32 -2.70 2.66 3.79
N LYS A 33 -2.17 1.43 3.74
CA LYS A 33 -2.87 0.23 3.22
C LYS A 33 -4.10 -0.13 4.06
N LEU A 34 -3.98 -0.15 5.40
CA LEU A 34 -5.09 -0.32 6.36
C LEU A 34 -6.20 0.71 6.17
N ALA A 35 -5.80 1.97 5.97
CA ALA A 35 -6.70 3.07 5.67
C ALA A 35 -7.22 3.04 4.21
N ARG A 36 -6.92 1.99 3.44
CA ARG A 36 -7.34 1.77 2.05
C ARG A 36 -7.11 3.01 1.17
N LEU A 37 -6.04 3.74 1.45
CA LEU A 37 -5.70 4.98 0.76
C LEU A 37 -5.05 4.64 -0.57
N MET A 38 -5.57 5.24 -1.65
CA MET A 38 -4.82 5.28 -2.91
C MET A 38 -3.58 6.11 -2.69
N HIS A 39 -2.42 5.50 -2.88
CA HIS A 39 -1.16 6.18 -2.67
C HIS A 39 -0.19 5.85 -3.79
N THR A 40 0.65 6.83 -4.13
CA THR A 40 1.84 6.61 -4.94
C THR A 40 3.06 6.74 -4.05
N LEU A 41 4.03 5.86 -4.27
CA LEU A 41 5.27 5.83 -3.52
C LEU A 41 6.40 6.32 -4.39
N ARG A 42 7.21 7.21 -3.83
CA ARG A 42 8.44 7.67 -4.45
C ARG A 42 9.61 7.59 -3.49
N ARG A 43 10.77 7.24 -4.01
CA ARG A 43 12.04 7.40 -3.29
C ARG A 43 12.69 8.71 -3.73
N LEU A 44 12.97 9.58 -2.77
CA LEU A 44 13.61 10.86 -3.00
C LEU A 44 15.15 10.72 -3.07
N PRO A 45 15.86 11.65 -3.72
CA PRO A 45 17.32 11.61 -3.86
C PRO A 45 18.08 11.61 -2.53
N ASP A 46 17.49 12.20 -1.49
CA ASP A 46 18.07 12.28 -0.14
C ASP A 46 17.79 11.02 0.72
N GLY A 47 17.23 9.97 0.11
CA GLY A 47 16.95 8.70 0.77
C GLY A 47 15.58 8.61 1.44
N ARG A 48 14.82 9.72 1.53
CA ARG A 48 13.46 9.70 2.10
C ARG A 48 12.47 9.00 1.17
N TYR A 49 11.41 8.48 1.77
CA TYR A 49 10.25 7.98 1.03
C TYR A 49 9.13 9.01 1.07
N GLU A 50 8.52 9.25 -0.08
CA GLU A 50 7.32 10.07 -0.25
C GLU A 50 6.13 9.14 -0.48
N ILE A 51 5.12 9.26 0.38
CA ILE A 51 3.81 8.63 0.24
C ILE A 51 2.83 9.74 -0.11
N GLN A 52 2.44 9.82 -1.37
CA GLN A 52 1.44 10.77 -1.82
C GLN A 52 0.09 10.07 -1.87
N VAL A 53 -0.82 10.53 -1.02
CA VAL A 53 -2.22 10.11 -0.96
C VAL A 53 -3.05 11.15 -1.70
N ASP A 54 -3.51 10.77 -2.88
CA ASP A 54 -4.40 11.62 -3.69
C ASP A 54 -5.85 11.13 -3.58
N GLY A 55 -6.80 12.07 -3.55
CA GLY A 55 -8.15 11.76 -3.99
C GLY A 55 -8.16 11.53 -5.51
N PRO A 56 -9.13 10.78 -6.07
CA PRO A 56 -9.26 10.61 -7.50
C PRO A 56 -9.34 11.99 -8.17
N SER A 57 -8.52 12.17 -9.21
CA SER A 57 -8.42 13.39 -10.03
C SER A 57 -9.73 13.70 -10.78
N SER A 58 -10.68 12.77 -10.77
CA SER A 58 -12.02 12.87 -11.33
C SER A 58 -13.06 13.23 -10.24
N VAL A 59 -13.61 14.44 -10.36
CA VAL A 59 -15.01 14.80 -10.03
C VAL A 59 -15.37 15.03 -8.54
N LEU A 60 -15.46 16.31 -8.16
CA LEU A 60 -16.64 17.06 -7.68
C LEU A 60 -17.64 16.45 -6.66
N ARG A 61 -17.56 15.19 -6.21
CA ARG A 61 -18.55 14.56 -5.31
C ARG A 61 -18.02 13.56 -4.28
N GLN A 62 -16.75 13.14 -4.31
CA GLN A 62 -16.22 12.13 -3.37
C GLN A 62 -15.03 12.57 -2.48
N THR A 63 -14.58 13.83 -2.57
CA THR A 63 -13.44 14.36 -1.77
C THR A 63 -13.61 14.14 -0.27
N ARG A 64 -14.84 14.30 0.26
CA ARG A 64 -15.12 14.07 1.69
C ARG A 64 -14.88 12.63 2.14
N ARG A 65 -15.10 11.62 1.29
CA ARG A 65 -14.81 10.23 1.66
C ARG A 65 -13.31 10.07 1.84
N TYR A 66 -12.50 10.54 0.89
CA TYR A 66 -11.04 10.49 0.94
C TYR A 66 -10.48 11.26 2.14
N GLY A 67 -11.00 12.46 2.43
CA GLY A 67 -10.63 13.20 3.63
C GLY A 67 -10.92 12.43 4.93
N VAL A 68 -12.02 11.66 5.00
CA VAL A 68 -12.29 10.78 6.15
C VAL A 68 -11.25 9.65 6.28
N TRP A 69 -10.80 9.06 5.16
CA TRP A 69 -9.74 8.03 5.22
C TRP A 69 -8.39 8.64 5.62
N MET A 70 -8.05 9.84 5.12
CA MET A 70 -6.86 10.59 5.54
C MET A 70 -6.91 10.93 7.04
N ALA A 71 -8.07 11.34 7.54
CA ALA A 71 -8.30 11.58 8.96
C ALA A 71 -8.16 10.31 9.82
N LYS A 72 -8.57 9.15 9.31
CA LYS A 72 -8.37 7.86 9.98
C LYS A 72 -6.90 7.43 10.00
N PHE A 73 -6.13 7.85 9.00
CA PHE A 73 -4.69 7.60 8.93
C PHE A 73 -3.87 8.47 9.91
N LEU A 74 -4.32 9.69 10.21
CA LEU A 74 -3.58 10.63 11.06
C LEU A 74 -3.11 10.05 12.42
N PRO A 75 -3.94 9.37 13.24
CA PRO A 75 -3.45 8.81 14.49
C PRO A 75 -2.33 7.79 14.31
N ALA A 76 -2.34 7.04 13.22
CA ALA A 76 -1.30 6.07 12.88
C ALA A 76 0.02 6.77 12.51
N LEU A 77 -0.07 7.83 11.70
CA LEU A 77 1.06 8.72 11.40
C LEU A 77 1.68 9.31 12.68
N LEU A 78 0.85 9.81 13.61
CA LEU A 78 1.31 10.36 14.90
C LEU A 78 1.98 9.32 15.82
N ALA A 79 1.83 8.03 15.56
CA ALA A 79 2.50 6.97 16.31
C ALA A 79 3.91 6.65 15.76
N CYS A 80 4.22 7.12 14.55
CA CYS A 80 5.49 6.87 13.87
C CYS A 80 6.52 7.96 14.19
N LYS A 81 7.80 7.65 13.94
CA LYS A 81 8.94 8.55 14.00
C LYS A 81 9.39 8.97 12.61
N GLY A 82 10.19 10.03 12.55
CA GLY A 82 10.86 10.43 11.31
C GLY A 82 9.91 10.75 10.16
N TRP A 83 8.87 11.56 10.40
CA TRP A 83 7.91 11.93 9.36
C TRP A 83 7.66 13.44 9.27
N ARG A 84 7.20 13.87 8.10
CA ARG A 84 6.53 15.16 7.89
C ARG A 84 5.31 14.93 7.03
N MET A 85 4.24 15.68 7.27
CA MET A 85 3.02 15.60 6.49
C MET A 85 2.60 16.99 6.04
N HIS A 86 2.17 17.07 4.79
CA HIS A 86 1.57 18.24 4.18
C HIS A 86 0.22 17.82 3.60
N ALA A 87 -0.87 18.44 4.05
CA ALA A 87 -2.19 18.22 3.49
C ALA A 87 -2.75 19.51 2.88
N ARG A 88 -3.33 19.38 1.69
CA ARG A 88 -4.05 20.46 1.02
C ARG A 88 -5.55 20.28 1.27
N LEU A 89 -6.17 21.25 1.92
CA LEU A 89 -7.57 21.24 2.32
C LEU A 89 -8.38 22.19 1.44
N GLN A 90 -9.54 21.77 0.95
CA GLN A 90 -10.46 22.63 0.21
C GLN A 90 -11.61 23.09 1.13
N VAL A 91 -11.41 24.19 1.85
CA VAL A 91 -12.39 24.70 2.83
C VAL A 91 -13.64 25.25 2.13
N ARG A 92 -13.47 25.85 0.94
CA ARG A 92 -14.55 26.36 0.08
C ARG A 92 -14.16 26.16 -1.37
N ARG A 93 -15.13 26.21 -2.29
CA ARG A 93 -14.87 26.09 -3.73
C ARG A 93 -13.83 27.14 -4.16
N GLY A 94 -12.72 26.68 -4.75
CA GLY A 94 -11.61 27.53 -5.18
C GLY A 94 -10.67 28.02 -4.06
N TRP A 95 -10.98 27.76 -2.78
CA TRP A 95 -10.15 28.19 -1.64
C TRP A 95 -9.46 26.99 -0.98
N TYR A 96 -8.13 27.04 -0.95
CA TYR A 96 -7.30 25.99 -0.38
C TYR A 96 -6.47 26.51 0.77
N VAL A 97 -6.29 25.68 1.81
CA VAL A 97 -5.36 25.93 2.90
C VAL A 97 -4.45 24.72 3.07
N ALA A 98 -3.26 24.94 3.62
CA ALA A 98 -2.32 23.88 3.95
C ALA A 98 -2.40 23.54 5.44
N LEU A 99 -2.27 22.25 5.75
CA LEU A 99 -2.03 21.75 7.09
C LEU A 99 -0.71 20.99 7.07
N ASP A 100 0.31 21.56 7.70
CA ASP A 100 1.62 20.97 7.86
C ASP A 100 1.76 20.42 9.28
N LEU A 101 2.22 19.18 9.40
CA LEU A 101 2.48 18.53 10.68
C LEU A 101 3.81 17.78 10.66
N SER A 102 4.39 17.68 11.85
CA SER A 102 5.64 17.01 12.14
C SER A 102 5.66 16.52 13.59
N PRO A 103 6.61 15.64 13.96
CA PRO A 103 6.83 15.28 15.36
C PRO A 103 7.10 16.48 16.28
N GLN A 104 7.63 17.60 15.75
CA GLN A 104 7.92 18.80 16.55
C GLN A 104 6.65 19.48 17.10
N ASP A 105 5.49 19.26 16.48
CA ASP A 105 4.22 19.85 16.89
C ASP A 105 3.63 19.19 18.16
N GLY A 106 4.22 18.09 18.64
CA GLY A 106 3.91 17.49 19.93
C GLY A 106 2.57 16.73 20.01
N TYR A 107 1.88 16.54 18.89
CA TYR A 107 0.65 15.73 18.84
C TYR A 107 0.96 14.26 19.08
N LYS A 108 0.27 13.66 20.07
CA LYS A 108 0.45 12.25 20.43
C LYS A 108 -0.68 11.39 19.89
N SER A 109 -0.32 10.26 19.28
CA SER A 109 -1.29 9.23 18.95
C SER A 109 -1.98 8.70 20.21
N HIS A 110 -3.20 8.21 20.01
CA HIS A 110 -3.94 7.44 20.99
C HIS A 110 -4.08 5.97 20.58
N LEU A 111 -3.54 5.60 19.41
CA LEU A 111 -3.55 4.22 18.95
C LEU A 111 -2.45 3.42 19.67
N PRO A 112 -2.70 2.14 19.98
CA PRO A 112 -1.64 1.22 20.37
C PRO A 112 -0.66 1.02 19.19
N SER A 113 0.47 0.38 19.48
CA SER A 113 1.43 -0.01 18.44
C SER A 113 0.71 -0.79 17.31
N PRO A 114 1.14 -0.64 16.05
CA PRO A 114 0.46 -1.24 14.91
C PRO A 114 0.28 -2.74 15.08
N ALA A 115 -0.92 -3.24 14.76
CA ALA A 115 -1.10 -4.68 14.59
C ALA A 115 -0.20 -5.17 13.45
N GLU A 116 0.20 -6.43 13.50
CA GLU A 116 1.11 -6.97 12.50
C GLU A 116 0.51 -6.96 11.08
N PHE A 117 -0.81 -6.97 10.90
CA PHE A 117 -1.50 -7.13 9.60
C PHE A 117 -2.28 -5.90 9.10
N ASP A 118 -2.37 -5.77 7.78
CA ASP A 118 -2.94 -4.58 7.13
C ASP A 118 -4.42 -4.76 6.76
N SER A 119 -4.88 -6.00 6.72
CA SER A 119 -6.28 -6.34 6.59
C SER A 119 -6.57 -7.72 7.19
N SER A 120 -7.81 -7.95 7.61
CA SER A 120 -8.26 -9.29 8.02
C SER A 120 -8.06 -10.31 6.90
N LEU A 121 -8.07 -9.87 5.63
CA LEU A 121 -7.89 -10.73 4.46
C LEU A 121 -6.45 -11.22 4.32
N GLU A 122 -5.47 -10.33 4.44
CA GLU A 122 -4.06 -10.68 4.42
C GLU A 122 -3.69 -11.52 5.65
N GLU A 123 -4.23 -11.16 6.82
CA GLU A 123 -4.08 -11.94 8.04
C GLU A 123 -4.61 -13.36 7.88
N ASP A 124 -5.84 -13.50 7.40
CA ASP A 124 -6.45 -14.80 7.15
C ASP A 124 -5.67 -15.61 6.13
N PHE A 125 -5.14 -14.97 5.09
CA PHE A 125 -4.32 -15.64 4.08
C PHE A 125 -2.99 -16.12 4.67
N SER A 126 -2.29 -15.27 5.42
CA SER A 126 -1.03 -15.61 6.08
C SER A 126 -1.22 -16.73 7.10
N LYS A 127 -2.28 -16.68 7.91
CA LYS A 127 -2.63 -17.74 8.87
C LYS A 127 -2.95 -19.05 8.17
N LYS A 128 -3.69 -19.02 7.06
CA LYS A 128 -3.98 -20.22 6.26
C LYS A 128 -2.73 -20.78 5.59
N TRP A 129 -1.77 -19.94 5.22
CA TRP A 129 -0.48 -20.40 4.72
C TRP A 129 0.32 -21.09 5.84
N GLY A 130 0.43 -20.46 7.02
CA GLY A 130 1.21 -20.95 8.16
C GLY A 130 2.72 -20.64 8.01
N ASP A 131 3.53 -21.09 8.97
CA ASP A 131 4.97 -20.78 8.99
C ASP A 131 5.83 -21.72 8.12
N GLY A 132 5.21 -22.78 7.60
CA GLY A 132 5.86 -23.80 6.78
C GLY A 132 5.95 -23.45 5.31
N LYS A 133 6.78 -24.21 4.59
CA LYS A 133 6.79 -24.20 3.12
C LYS A 133 5.61 -24.99 2.58
N ARG A 134 5.08 -24.56 1.45
CA ARG A 134 4.06 -25.30 0.68
C ARG A 134 4.59 -25.51 -0.72
N GLU A 135 4.81 -26.77 -1.09
CA GLU A 135 5.36 -27.13 -2.41
C GLU A 135 6.66 -26.36 -2.72
N GLY A 136 7.56 -26.29 -1.75
CA GLY A 136 8.83 -25.55 -1.87
C GLY A 136 8.72 -24.02 -1.77
N TRP A 137 7.50 -23.45 -1.74
CA TRP A 137 7.29 -22.01 -1.60
C TRP A 137 7.24 -21.58 -0.13
N SER A 138 8.02 -20.55 0.20
CA SER A 138 7.94 -19.79 1.44
C SER A 138 7.18 -18.48 1.20
N LEU A 139 6.36 -18.08 2.17
CA LEU A 139 5.63 -16.81 2.17
C LEU A 139 6.43 -15.79 2.99
N ILE A 140 6.72 -14.64 2.40
CA ILE A 140 7.41 -13.51 3.02
C ILE A 140 6.46 -12.32 2.99
N ARG A 141 6.21 -11.72 4.15
CA ARG A 141 5.37 -10.54 4.30
C ARG A 141 6.16 -9.27 4.02
N GLU A 142 5.57 -8.31 3.30
CA GLU A 142 6.16 -7.00 3.01
C GLU A 142 7.65 -7.07 2.56
N GLY A 143 8.00 -8.17 1.86
CA GLY A 143 9.37 -8.65 1.79
C GLY A 143 10.25 -7.89 0.80
N GLU A 144 9.65 -7.35 -0.27
CA GLU A 144 10.41 -6.86 -1.41
C GLU A 144 9.91 -5.47 -1.84
N ILE A 145 10.80 -4.48 -1.81
CA ILE A 145 10.51 -3.13 -2.29
C ILE A 145 11.01 -3.06 -3.73
N LEU A 146 10.09 -3.01 -4.69
CA LEU A 146 10.44 -2.81 -6.09
C LEU A 146 10.64 -1.31 -6.35
N CYS A 147 11.77 -0.97 -6.96
CA CYS A 147 12.11 0.40 -7.35
C CYS A 147 12.34 0.48 -8.85
N HIS A 148 11.70 1.44 -9.52
CA HIS A 148 11.98 1.79 -10.91
C HIS A 148 12.17 3.32 -10.99
N HIS A 149 13.41 3.77 -11.20
CA HIS A 149 13.81 5.17 -11.00
C HIS A 149 13.39 5.66 -9.60
N GLN A 150 12.52 6.67 -9.52
CA GLN A 150 11.97 7.17 -8.27
C GLN A 150 10.67 6.46 -7.86
N LYS A 151 10.03 5.68 -8.73
CA LYS A 151 8.76 5.01 -8.42
C LYS A 151 9.02 3.77 -7.58
N VAL A 152 8.26 3.64 -6.49
CA VAL A 152 8.34 2.53 -5.55
C VAL A 152 7.03 1.73 -5.62
N PHE A 153 7.14 0.41 -5.57
CA PHE A 153 6.02 -0.50 -5.46
C PHE A 153 6.33 -1.55 -4.39
N VAL A 154 5.38 -1.76 -3.47
CA VAL A 154 5.53 -2.69 -2.35
C VAL A 154 4.32 -3.64 -2.36
N PRO A 155 4.51 -4.90 -2.80
CA PRO A 155 3.47 -5.90 -2.81
C PRO A 155 3.10 -6.32 -1.38
N ASP A 156 1.91 -6.89 -1.21
CA ASP A 156 1.45 -7.40 0.09
C ASP A 156 2.25 -8.65 0.51
N PHE A 157 2.52 -9.54 -0.44
CA PHE A 157 3.29 -10.76 -0.20
C PHE A 157 4.36 -10.98 -1.27
N ALA A 158 5.47 -11.59 -0.85
CA ALA A 158 6.48 -12.17 -1.71
C ALA A 158 6.56 -13.67 -1.44
N PHE A 159 6.79 -14.44 -2.49
CA PHE A 159 6.96 -15.88 -2.46
C PHE A 159 8.36 -16.22 -2.95
N ARG A 160 9.06 -17.09 -2.22
CA ARG A 160 10.36 -17.62 -2.63
C ARG A 160 10.32 -19.14 -2.63
N HIS A 161 10.64 -19.73 -3.77
CA HIS A 161 10.74 -21.17 -3.95
C HIS A 161 12.17 -21.65 -3.70
N ASP A 162 12.29 -22.91 -3.31
CA ASP A 162 13.58 -23.56 -3.02
C ASP A 162 14.52 -23.67 -4.23
N ASP A 163 13.98 -23.63 -5.45
CA ASP A 163 14.76 -23.59 -6.71
C ASP A 163 15.18 -22.17 -7.14
N GLY A 164 14.90 -21.16 -6.31
CA GLY A 164 15.28 -19.76 -6.58
C GLY A 164 14.23 -18.92 -7.30
N ARG A 165 13.10 -19.51 -7.74
CA ARG A 165 11.99 -18.72 -8.28
C ARG A 165 11.40 -17.79 -7.22
N THR A 166 11.01 -16.60 -7.66
CA THR A 166 10.29 -15.63 -6.83
C THR A 166 8.98 -15.24 -7.52
N ALA A 167 8.00 -14.82 -6.72
CA ALA A 167 6.74 -14.25 -7.20
C ALA A 167 6.21 -13.26 -6.18
N LEU A 168 5.53 -12.22 -6.64
CA LEU A 168 4.94 -11.18 -5.81
C LEU A 168 3.43 -11.27 -5.90
N LEU A 169 2.72 -10.87 -4.85
CA LEU A 169 1.27 -10.85 -4.82
C LEU A 169 0.77 -9.54 -4.23
N GLU A 170 -0.12 -8.90 -4.99
CA GLU A 170 -0.88 -7.73 -4.57
C GLU A 170 -2.37 -8.11 -4.47
N ILE A 171 -2.98 -7.81 -3.33
CA ILE A 171 -4.38 -8.05 -3.03
C ILE A 171 -5.18 -6.75 -3.16
N ILE A 172 -6.09 -6.72 -4.13
CA ILE A 172 -6.99 -5.60 -4.41
C ILE A 172 -8.36 -5.90 -3.79
N GLY A 173 -8.54 -5.46 -2.54
CA GLY A 173 -9.80 -5.58 -1.79
C GLY A 173 -10.80 -4.43 -1.99
N PHE A 174 -10.32 -3.25 -2.42
CA PHE A 174 -11.12 -2.07 -2.72
C PHE A 174 -10.60 -1.42 -4.01
N TRP A 175 -11.47 -0.77 -4.78
CA TRP A 175 -11.08 -0.17 -6.04
C TRP A 175 -11.99 1.00 -6.44
N THR A 176 -11.41 1.90 -7.21
CA THR A 176 -12.11 2.76 -8.17
C THR A 176 -11.45 2.54 -9.54
N PRO A 177 -12.10 2.91 -10.67
CA PRO A 177 -11.48 2.84 -11.98
C PRO A 177 -10.11 3.54 -12.03
N GLU A 178 -9.99 4.71 -11.41
CA GLU A 178 -8.77 5.50 -11.33
C GLU A 178 -7.66 4.78 -10.55
N TYR A 179 -8.02 4.16 -9.42
CA TYR A 179 -7.08 3.36 -8.63
C TYR A 179 -6.49 2.22 -9.45
N LEU A 180 -7.34 1.50 -10.21
CA LEU A 180 -6.88 0.40 -11.04
C LEU A 180 -5.99 0.89 -12.18
N GLU A 181 -6.35 2.00 -12.82
CA GLU A 181 -5.53 2.54 -13.89
C GLU A 181 -4.16 2.99 -13.37
N ALA A 182 -4.10 3.70 -12.24
CA ALA A 182 -2.85 4.09 -11.61
C ALA A 182 -1.99 2.88 -11.20
N LYS A 183 -2.61 1.82 -10.65
CA LYS A 183 -1.92 0.57 -10.34
C LYS A 183 -1.41 -0.12 -11.60
N ARG A 184 -2.20 -0.21 -12.68
CA ARG A 184 -1.76 -0.79 -13.96
C ARG A 184 -0.58 -0.04 -14.54
N GLN A 185 -0.61 1.28 -14.53
CA GLN A 185 0.52 2.10 -14.98
C GLN A 185 1.77 1.85 -14.16
N THR A 186 1.62 1.67 -12.83
CA THR A 186 2.74 1.31 -11.95
C THR A 186 3.29 -0.09 -12.27
N LEU A 187 2.41 -1.08 -12.47
CA LEU A 187 2.80 -2.45 -12.78
C LEU A 187 3.52 -2.57 -14.14
N LYS A 188 3.14 -1.75 -15.13
CA LYS A 188 3.83 -1.66 -16.43
C LYS A 188 5.32 -1.26 -16.30
N LEU A 189 5.72 -0.62 -15.20
CA LEU A 189 7.13 -0.27 -14.93
C LEU A 189 7.96 -1.48 -14.46
N PHE A 190 7.31 -2.59 -14.10
CA PHE A 190 7.95 -3.80 -13.60
C PHE A 190 7.63 -5.03 -14.47
N PRO A 191 7.84 -4.98 -15.81
CA PRO A 191 7.39 -6.03 -16.72
C PRO A 191 8.11 -7.37 -16.54
N HIS A 192 9.29 -7.37 -15.92
CA HIS A 192 10.11 -8.56 -15.67
C HIS A 192 9.87 -9.18 -14.29
N GLN A 193 9.02 -8.58 -13.46
CA GLN A 193 8.71 -9.10 -12.14
C GLN A 193 7.44 -9.96 -12.20
N PRO A 194 7.47 -11.21 -11.69
CA PRO A 194 6.30 -12.09 -11.64
C PRO A 194 5.31 -11.62 -10.58
N ILE A 195 4.50 -10.61 -10.91
CA ILE A 195 3.50 -10.02 -10.01
C ILE A 195 2.12 -10.62 -10.29
N LEU A 196 1.61 -11.38 -9.32
CA LEU A 196 0.26 -11.90 -9.26
C LEU A 196 -0.69 -10.85 -8.68
N LEU A 197 -1.88 -10.71 -9.28
CA LEU A 197 -2.94 -9.86 -8.76
C LEU A 197 -4.07 -10.73 -8.22
N ALA A 198 -4.46 -10.52 -6.96
CA ALA A 198 -5.68 -11.07 -6.39
C ALA A 198 -6.75 -9.99 -6.29
N VAL A 199 -7.91 -10.21 -6.91
CA VAL A 199 -8.98 -9.21 -7.00
C VAL A 199 -10.29 -9.79 -6.48
N ALA A 200 -10.98 -9.03 -5.61
CA ALA A 200 -12.28 -9.43 -5.12
C ALA A 200 -13.31 -9.51 -6.26
N GLU A 201 -14.18 -10.52 -6.31
CA GLU A 201 -15.12 -10.76 -7.42
C GLU A 201 -16.06 -9.58 -7.66
N GLY A 202 -16.51 -8.92 -6.59
CA GLY A 202 -17.37 -7.73 -6.70
C GLY A 202 -16.68 -6.59 -7.47
N VAL A 203 -15.35 -6.55 -7.43
CA VAL A 203 -14.48 -5.62 -8.15
C VAL A 203 -14.26 -6.08 -9.59
N ALA A 204 -13.94 -7.36 -9.76
CA ALA A 204 -13.63 -7.94 -11.07
C ALA A 204 -14.80 -7.84 -12.07
N ARG A 205 -16.06 -7.75 -11.60
CA ARG A 205 -17.24 -7.60 -12.47
C ARG A 205 -17.40 -6.19 -13.05
N GLN A 206 -16.78 -5.19 -12.45
CA GLN A 206 -17.01 -3.78 -12.79
C GLN A 206 -15.89 -3.20 -13.67
N ALA A 207 -14.76 -3.90 -13.80
CA ALA A 207 -13.68 -3.58 -14.72
C ALA A 207 -13.45 -4.78 -15.66
N THR A 208 -13.40 -4.54 -16.97
CA THR A 208 -13.39 -5.60 -18.00
C THR A 208 -12.00 -6.03 -18.45
N ASP A 209 -10.97 -5.22 -18.21
CA ASP A 209 -9.66 -5.40 -18.84
C ASP A 209 -8.60 -5.92 -17.85
N TRP A 210 -8.89 -6.99 -17.11
CA TRP A 210 -7.90 -7.54 -16.19
C TRP A 210 -6.85 -8.38 -16.92
N PRO A 211 -5.60 -8.44 -16.43
CA PRO A 211 -4.66 -9.42 -16.90
C PRO A 211 -5.26 -10.83 -16.83
N PRO A 212 -5.02 -11.70 -17.83
CA PRO A 212 -5.61 -13.03 -17.88
C PRO A 212 -5.30 -13.88 -16.64
N ASP A 213 -4.17 -13.61 -15.98
CA ASP A 213 -3.66 -14.40 -14.85
C ASP A 213 -4.17 -13.94 -13.48
N VAL A 214 -5.10 -12.98 -13.43
CA VAL A 214 -5.69 -12.49 -12.18
C VAL A 214 -6.37 -13.62 -11.37
N ILE A 215 -6.12 -13.63 -10.06
CA ILE A 215 -6.77 -14.53 -9.10
C ILE A 215 -8.03 -13.84 -8.59
N ARG A 216 -9.20 -14.44 -8.80
CA ARG A 216 -10.48 -13.87 -8.33
C ARG A 216 -10.91 -14.53 -7.04
N PHE A 217 -11.36 -13.76 -6.05
CA PHE A 217 -11.82 -14.29 -4.76
C PHE A 217 -13.10 -13.59 -4.28
N LYS A 218 -13.95 -14.28 -3.50
CA LYS A 218 -15.19 -13.68 -2.96
C LYS A 218 -14.94 -12.93 -1.66
N THR A 219 -14.66 -13.69 -0.61
CA THR A 219 -14.47 -13.19 0.77
C THR A 219 -13.07 -13.48 1.29
N ALA A 220 -12.44 -14.56 0.83
CA ALA A 220 -11.11 -14.96 1.23
C ALA A 220 -10.32 -15.48 0.04
N LEU A 221 -9.02 -15.16 0.00
CA LEU A 221 -8.07 -15.71 -0.95
C LEU A 221 -7.70 -17.14 -0.54
N LYS A 222 -7.81 -18.10 -1.48
CA LYS A 222 -7.47 -19.49 -1.21
C LYS A 222 -6.01 -19.76 -1.54
N VAL A 223 -5.33 -20.49 -0.65
CA VAL A 223 -3.94 -20.93 -0.84
C VAL A 223 -3.80 -21.80 -2.09
N SER A 224 -4.79 -22.66 -2.38
CA SER A 224 -4.81 -23.49 -3.59
C SER A 224 -4.75 -22.68 -4.88
N ASP A 225 -5.47 -21.56 -4.94
CA ASP A 225 -5.59 -20.75 -6.15
C ASP A 225 -4.29 -19.97 -6.39
N VAL A 226 -3.64 -19.53 -5.31
CA VAL A 226 -2.32 -18.91 -5.36
C VAL A 226 -1.25 -19.93 -5.78
N LEU A 227 -1.23 -21.12 -5.16
CA LEU A 227 -0.29 -22.18 -5.54
C LEU A 227 -0.43 -22.58 -7.01
N ALA A 228 -1.66 -22.70 -7.52
CA ALA A 228 -1.90 -22.99 -8.93
C ALA A 228 -1.26 -21.94 -9.86
N ARG A 229 -1.30 -20.66 -9.48
CA ARG A 229 -0.61 -19.59 -10.23
C ARG A 229 0.89 -19.62 -10.06
N LEU A 230 1.39 -19.86 -8.85
CA LEU A 230 2.83 -19.99 -8.58
C LEU A 230 3.47 -21.13 -9.39
N ARG A 231 2.75 -22.24 -9.60
CA ARG A 231 3.20 -23.32 -10.49
C ARG A 231 3.26 -22.90 -11.95
N ALA A 232 2.31 -22.09 -12.41
CA ALA A 232 2.23 -21.60 -13.78
C ALA A 232 3.23 -20.48 -14.08
N CYS A 233 3.72 -19.77 -13.06
CA CYS A 233 4.83 -18.82 -13.19
C CYS A 233 6.10 -19.57 -13.65
N SER A 234 6.31 -19.57 -14.96
CA SER A 234 7.43 -20.21 -15.63
C SER A 234 8.59 -19.21 -15.69
N GLY A 235 9.71 -19.58 -15.05
CA GLY A 235 11.06 -19.07 -15.24
C GLY A 235 11.25 -17.67 -15.81
N LEU A 236 11.36 -16.67 -14.94
CA LEU A 236 12.40 -15.66 -15.12
C LEU A 236 13.33 -15.76 -13.90
N PRO A 237 14.63 -16.06 -14.08
CA PRO A 237 15.56 -15.96 -12.97
C PRO A 237 15.49 -14.53 -12.43
N SER A 238 15.32 -14.42 -11.12
CA SER A 238 15.52 -13.15 -10.42
C SER A 238 16.90 -12.63 -10.82
N GLN A 239 16.97 -11.42 -11.41
CA GLN A 239 18.27 -10.75 -11.52
C GLN A 239 18.85 -10.63 -10.11
N PRO A 240 20.17 -10.83 -9.95
CA PRO A 240 20.81 -10.71 -8.64
C PRO A 240 20.53 -9.33 -8.08
N ASP A 241 20.08 -9.33 -6.83
CA ASP A 241 19.89 -8.19 -5.92
C ASP A 241 20.43 -6.86 -6.49
N ALA A 242 19.54 -5.93 -6.86
CA ALA A 242 19.89 -4.52 -6.72
C ALA A 242 20.43 -4.35 -5.28
N PRO A 243 21.57 -3.65 -5.09
CA PRO A 243 22.40 -3.83 -3.91
C PRO A 243 21.55 -3.82 -2.65
N LYS A 244 21.60 -4.93 -1.92
CA LYS A 244 21.16 -5.01 -0.53
C LYS A 244 21.93 -3.93 0.23
N ASN A 245 21.40 -2.72 0.26
CA ASN A 245 21.66 -1.84 1.39
C ASN A 245 20.94 -2.51 2.57
N GLN A 246 21.68 -3.39 3.23
CA GLN A 246 21.42 -3.80 4.60
C GLN A 246 21.11 -2.54 5.38
N VAL A 247 19.84 -2.35 5.74
CA VAL A 247 19.51 -1.53 6.90
C VAL A 247 19.49 -2.54 8.05
N SER A 248 20.67 -2.73 8.62
CA SER A 248 20.79 -3.21 9.99
C SER A 248 20.61 -2.01 10.91
N VAL A 249 19.70 -2.17 11.88
CA VAL A 249 19.38 -1.32 13.03
C VAL A 249 18.48 -0.11 12.75
#